data_AF-A0A966MN77-F1
#
_entry.id   AF-A0A966MN77-F1
#
_cell.length_a   1.000
_cell.length_b   1.000
_cell.length_c   1.000
_cell.angle_alpha   90.00
_cell.angle_beta   90.00
_cell.angle_gamma   90.00
#
_symmetry.space_group_name_H-M   'P 1'
#
loop_
_entity.id
_entity.type
_entity.pdbx_description
1 polymer ?
#
loop_
_entity_poly.entity_id
_entity_poly.type
_entity_poly.pdbx_seq_one_letter_code
_entity_poly.pdbx_strand_id
1 'polypeptide(L)' 'KVFNTVIPRNVRLAEAPSYGLPGVVFDAGAKGSQAYVDFARELVQRSPTL' A
#
# COMPACT_ATOMS: atom_id res chain seq x y z
N LYS A 1 3.50 16.59 9.14
CA LYS A 1 4.71 16.23 8.37
C LYS A 1 4.30 15.12 7.40
N VAL A 2 4.54 15.27 6.09
CA VAL A 2 4.11 14.27 5.10
C VAL A 2 4.97 13.00 5.16
N PHE A 3 4.43 11.87 4.71
CA PHE A 3 5.19 10.62 4.55
C PHE A 3 6.14 10.72 3.36
N ASN A 4 7.25 9.99 3.43
CA ASN A 4 8.23 9.91 2.36
C ASN A 4 7.81 8.87 1.31
N THR A 5 7.07 7.85 1.72
CA THR A 5 6.57 6.82 0.82
C THR A 5 5.50 7.39 -0.11
N VAL A 6 5.73 7.25 -1.42
CA VAL A 6 4.81 7.70 -2.47
C VAL A 6 4.04 6.49 -3.01
N ILE A 7 2.70 6.58 -3.01
CA ILE A 7 1.85 5.55 -3.60
C ILE A 7 1.60 5.89 -5.09
N PRO A 8 2.10 5.09 -6.04
CA PRO A 8 1.91 5.35 -7.46
C PRO A 8 0.48 5.00 -7.90
N ARG A 9 -0.03 5.68 -8.94
CA ARG A 9 -1.25 5.26 -9.63
C ARG A 9 -1.06 3.86 -10.22
N ASN A 10 -1.93 2.92 -9.85
CA ASN A 10 -1.80 1.52 -10.23
C ASN A 10 -3.18 0.92 -10.57
N VAL A 11 -3.30 0.33 -11.77
CA VAL A 11 -4.55 -0.27 -12.26
C VAL A 11 -4.92 -1.53 -11.48
N ARG A 12 -3.95 -2.40 -11.14
CA ARG A 12 -4.17 -3.62 -10.36
C ARG A 12 -4.75 -3.32 -8.98
N LEU A 13 -4.28 -2.25 -8.34
CA LEU A 13 -4.82 -1.83 -7.04
C LEU A 13 -6.26 -1.29 -7.15
N ALA A 14 -6.61 -0.70 -8.30
CA ALA A 14 -7.95 -0.23 -8.59
C ALA A 14 -8.91 -1.36 -9.01
N GLU A 15 -8.39 -2.48 -9.52
CA GLU A 15 -9.14 -3.68 -9.87
C GLU A 15 -9.47 -4.54 -8.62
N ALA A 16 -8.60 -4.53 -7.61
CA ALA A 16 -8.75 -5.34 -6.40
C ALA A 16 -10.13 -5.24 -5.69
N PRO A 17 -10.76 -4.04 -5.56
CA PRO A 17 -12.10 -3.90 -5.00
C PRO A 17 -13.18 -4.68 -5.75
N SER A 18 -13.06 -4.82 -7.07
CA SER A 18 -14.02 -5.59 -7.89
C SER A 18 -13.95 -7.09 -7.60
N TYR A 19 -12.81 -7.59 -7.12
CA TYR A 19 -12.62 -8.97 -6.70
C TYR A 19 -12.90 -9.19 -5.21
N GLY A 20 -13.24 -8.13 -4.46
CA GLY A 20 -13.44 -8.21 -3.00
C GLY A 20 -12.18 -8.56 -2.23
N LEU A 21 -11.00 -8.39 -2.82
CA LEU A 21 -9.70 -8.69 -2.22
C LEU A 21 -8.94 -7.40 -1.90
N PRO A 22 -8.19 -7.33 -0.79
CA PRO A 22 -7.28 -6.22 -0.55
C PRO A 22 -6.21 -6.14 -1.65
N GLY A 23 -5.82 -4.93 -2.07
CA GLY A 23 -4.84 -4.74 -3.16
C GLY A 23 -3.53 -5.50 -2.97
N VAL A 24 -3.03 -5.54 -1.72
CA VAL A 24 -1.82 -6.29 -1.35
C VAL A 24 -1.97 -7.81 -1.46
N VAL A 25 -3.19 -8.34 -1.32
CA VAL A 25 -3.50 -9.77 -1.46
C VAL A 25 -3.81 -10.12 -2.91
N PHE A 26 -4.50 -9.22 -3.62
CA PHE A 26 -4.87 -9.38 -5.02
C PHE A 26 -3.64 -9.48 -5.93
N ASP A 27 -2.67 -8.59 -5.75
CA ASP A 27 -1.39 -8.64 -6.46
C ASP A 27 -0.29 -8.08 -5.56
N ALA A 28 0.40 -8.95 -4.82
CA ALA A 28 1.53 -8.57 -3.97
C ALA A 28 2.73 -8.05 -4.78
N GLY A 29 2.84 -8.43 -6.06
CA GLY A 29 3.89 -7.99 -6.98
C GLY A 29 3.64 -6.60 -7.58
N ALA A 30 2.42 -6.07 -7.45
CA ALA A 30 2.09 -4.75 -7.96
C ALA A 30 2.87 -3.65 -7.24
N LYS A 31 3.34 -2.65 -8.02
CA LYS A 31 4.03 -1.47 -7.49
C LYS A 31 3.22 -0.73 -6.42
N GLY A 32 1.89 -0.69 -6.56
CA GLY A 32 1.01 -0.07 -5.57
C GLY A 32 1.00 -0.85 -4.25
N SER A 33 0.94 -2.18 -4.33
CA SER A 33 0.95 -3.07 -3.16
C SER A 33 2.25 -2.96 -2.38
N GLN A 34 3.39 -2.98 -3.08
CA GLN A 34 4.71 -2.79 -2.47
C GLN A 34 4.82 -1.42 -1.79
N ALA A 35 4.37 -0.35 -2.46
CA ALA A 35 4.36 0.99 -1.87
C ALA A 35 3.48 1.08 -0.61
N TYR A 36 2.36 0.35 -0.54
CA TYR A 36 1.53 0.29 0.67
C TYR A 36 2.23 -0.44 1.82
N VAL A 37 3.00 -1.50 1.53
CA VAL A 37 3.79 -2.20 2.55
C VAL A 37 4.91 -1.29 3.06
N ASP A 38 5.60 -0.58 2.18
CA ASP A 38 6.65 0.38 2.56
C ASP A 38 6.07 1.51 3.42
N PHE A 39 4.89 2.01 3.05
CA PHE A 39 4.17 3.02 3.81
C PHE A 39 3.79 2.52 5.20
N ALA A 40 3.32 1.27 5.32
CA ALA A 40 2.99 0.67 6.61
C ALA A 40 4.23 0.58 7.53
N ARG A 41 5.41 0.26 6.98
CA ARG A 41 6.67 0.28 7.76
C ARG A 41 7.02 1.69 8.21
N GLU A 42 6.91 2.67 7.33
CA GLU A 42 7.16 4.08 7.68
C GLU A 42 6.18 4.57 8.75
N LEU A 43 4.90 4.18 8.66
CA LEU A 43 3.88 4.52 9.65
C LEU A 43 4.23 3.99 11.03
N VAL A 44 4.58 2.70 11.15
CA VAL A 44 4.96 2.08 12.43
C VAL A 44 6.21 2.74 13.01
N GLN A 45 7.20 3.07 12.16
CA GLN A 45 8.42 3.77 12.60
C GLN A 45 8.14 5.20 13.10
N ARG A 46 7.20 5.91 12.48
CA ARG A 46 6.82 7.28 12.87
C ARG A 46 5.83 7.32 14.04
N SER A 47 5.04 6.26 14.21
CA SER A 47 3.99 6.15 15.22
C SER A 47 4.09 4.81 15.96
N PRO A 48 5.08 4.62 16.84
CA PRO A 48 5.30 3.37 17.57
C PRO A 48 4.22 3.05 18.62
N THR A 49 3.23 3.93 18.80
CA THR A 49 2.15 3.80 19.79
C THR A 49 0.81 3.36 19.18
N LEU A 50 0.77 3.03 17.89
CA LEU A 50 -0.38 2.40 17.23
C LEU A 50 -0.44 0.90 17.51
#